data_AF-A0A2J4P7P2-F1
#
_entry.id   AF-A0A2J4P7P2-F1
#
_cell.length_a   1.000
_cell.length_b   1.000
_cell.length_c   1.000
_cell.angle_alpha   90.00
_cell.angle_beta   90.00
_cell.angle_gamma   90.00
#
_symmetry.space_group_name_H-M   'P 1'
#
loop_
_entity.id
_entity.type
_entity.pdbx_description
1 polymer ?
#
loop_
_entity_poly.entity_id
_entity_poly.type
_entity_poly.pdbx_seq_one_letter_code
_entity_poly.pdbx_strand_id
1 'polypeptide(L)'
;GSEVIPDHANSRAIFWKNGEPLKKGDKLVQKQLGKSLELIAELGPDAFYKGAIADQIAAEMKNNGGLITKADLANYKAVERTPVSGEYRGYQVFSMPPPSSGGIHIVQILNTLENFDMHKYGFGSADAMQVMAEAEKHAYADRSEYLGDPDFVKVPWQALTSKAYAKSIAEQIDINKAKPSSQIRPGKLAPYESNQTTHFSVVDKDGNAVAVTYT
;
A
#
# COMPACT_ATOMS: atom_id res chain seq x y z
N GLY A 1 -12.05 15.62 3.29
CA GLY A 1 -12.72 16.30 2.16
C GLY A 1 -12.85 17.79 2.42
N SER A 2 -13.67 18.18 3.40
CA SER A 2 -13.93 19.59 3.73
C SER A 2 -12.71 20.39 4.19
N GLU A 3 -11.64 19.71 4.60
CA GLU A 3 -10.38 20.33 5.02
C GLU A 3 -9.53 20.88 3.87
N VAL A 4 -9.70 20.38 2.63
CA VAL A 4 -8.79 20.72 1.50
C VAL A 4 -9.52 21.08 0.21
N ILE A 5 -10.68 20.49 -0.05
CA ILE A 5 -11.43 20.72 -1.30
C ILE A 5 -11.88 22.18 -1.46
N PRO A 6 -12.46 22.87 -0.44
CA PRO A 6 -12.98 24.22 -0.66
C PRO A 6 -11.90 25.28 -0.93
N ASP A 7 -10.62 24.98 -0.62
CA ASP A 7 -9.48 25.88 -0.83
C ASP A 7 -9.03 25.92 -2.29
N HIS A 8 -9.45 24.93 -3.10
CA HIS A 8 -9.09 24.83 -4.51
C HIS A 8 -10.31 25.11 -5.39
N ALA A 9 -10.26 26.19 -6.19
CA ALA A 9 -11.42 26.68 -6.93
C ALA A 9 -12.01 25.63 -7.90
N ASN A 10 -11.16 24.87 -8.59
CA ASN A 10 -11.54 23.79 -9.49
C ASN A 10 -12.23 22.62 -8.76
N SER A 11 -11.69 22.19 -7.62
CA SER A 11 -12.24 21.11 -6.80
C SER A 11 -13.57 21.52 -6.15
N ARG A 12 -13.63 22.74 -5.58
CA ARG A 12 -14.86 23.30 -4.99
C ARG A 12 -16.00 23.38 -6.01
N ALA A 13 -15.71 23.75 -7.26
CA ALA A 13 -16.73 23.81 -8.31
C ALA A 13 -17.39 22.46 -8.63
N ILE A 14 -16.77 21.33 -8.25
CA ILE A 14 -17.26 19.98 -8.52
C ILE A 14 -17.97 19.39 -7.30
N PHE A 15 -17.37 19.51 -6.11
CA PHE A 15 -17.82 18.79 -4.92
C PHE A 15 -18.62 19.64 -3.92
N TRP A 16 -18.70 20.95 -4.12
CA TRP A 16 -19.47 21.89 -3.30
C TRP A 16 -20.64 22.48 -4.11
N LYS A 17 -21.74 22.73 -3.41
CA LYS A 17 -22.93 23.38 -3.96
C LYS A 17 -23.49 24.36 -2.93
N ASN A 18 -23.75 25.60 -3.34
CA ASN A 18 -24.28 26.66 -2.48
C ASN A 18 -23.44 26.92 -1.21
N GLY A 19 -22.12 26.81 -1.31
CA GLY A 19 -21.20 27.03 -0.18
C GLY A 19 -21.04 25.84 0.77
N GLU A 20 -21.75 24.74 0.54
CA GLU A 20 -21.70 23.53 1.37
C GLU A 20 -21.20 22.31 0.58
N PRO A 21 -20.58 21.31 1.23
CA PRO A 21 -20.28 20.04 0.57
C PRO A 21 -21.56 19.34 0.11
N LEU A 22 -21.50 18.61 -1.01
CA LEU A 22 -22.60 17.75 -1.44
C LEU A 22 -22.97 16.74 -0.34
N LYS A 23 -24.27 16.53 -0.15
CA LYS A 23 -24.84 15.71 0.93
C LYS A 23 -25.29 14.35 0.40
N LYS A 24 -25.53 13.41 1.32
CA LYS A 24 -26.12 12.10 0.98
C LYS A 24 -27.43 12.32 0.22
N GLY A 25 -27.55 11.68 -0.94
CA GLY A 25 -28.71 11.81 -1.84
C GLY A 25 -28.54 12.86 -2.93
N ASP A 26 -27.54 13.75 -2.84
CA ASP A 26 -27.22 14.66 -3.94
C ASP A 26 -26.62 13.92 -5.13
N LYS A 27 -26.91 14.41 -6.33
CA LYS A 27 -26.31 13.92 -7.58
C LYS A 27 -24.96 14.59 -7.83
N LEU A 28 -23.87 13.84 -7.72
CA LEU A 28 -22.54 14.27 -8.14
C LEU A 28 -22.37 14.11 -9.66
N VAL A 29 -22.07 15.21 -10.36
CA VAL A 29 -21.82 15.23 -11.81
C VAL A 29 -20.43 15.78 -12.08
N GLN A 30 -19.57 15.00 -12.73
CA GLN A 30 -18.17 15.35 -12.98
C GLN A 30 -17.90 15.45 -14.49
N LYS A 31 -18.40 16.51 -15.15
CA LYS A 31 -18.35 16.64 -16.61
C LYS A 31 -16.91 16.68 -17.15
N GLN A 32 -16.02 17.38 -16.45
CA GLN A 32 -14.61 17.50 -16.84
C GLN A 32 -13.89 16.15 -16.73
N LEU A 33 -14.09 15.43 -15.63
CA LEU A 33 -13.58 14.06 -15.49
C LEU A 33 -14.16 13.13 -16.57
N GLY A 34 -15.45 13.24 -16.86
CA GLY A 34 -16.08 12.51 -17.96
C GLY A 34 -15.40 12.76 -19.30
N LYS A 35 -15.03 14.02 -19.61
CA LYS A 35 -14.28 14.34 -20.83
C LYS A 35 -12.88 13.73 -20.84
N SER A 36 -12.17 13.73 -19.70
CA SER A 36 -10.87 13.07 -19.58
C SER A 36 -10.98 11.56 -19.80
N LEU A 37 -12.01 10.91 -19.25
CA LEU A 37 -12.28 9.49 -19.47
C LEU A 37 -12.60 9.18 -20.94
N GLU A 38 -13.36 10.04 -21.62
CA GLU A 38 -13.63 9.92 -23.05
C GLU A 38 -12.34 10.00 -23.88
N LEU A 39 -11.46 10.96 -23.57
CA LEU A 39 -10.15 11.07 -24.24
C LEU A 39 -9.28 9.83 -24.03
N ILE A 40 -9.28 9.25 -22.83
CA ILE A 40 -8.54 8.01 -22.54
C ILE A 40 -9.15 6.83 -23.31
N ALA A 41 -10.48 6.77 -23.42
CA ALA A 41 -11.15 5.73 -24.20
C ALA A 41 -10.83 5.82 -25.70
N GLU A 42 -10.73 7.04 -26.25
CA GLU A 42 -10.46 7.28 -27.67
C GLU A 42 -8.98 7.14 -28.05
N LEU A 43 -8.07 7.63 -27.20
CA LEU A 43 -6.65 7.79 -27.53
C LEU A 43 -5.72 6.89 -26.68
N GLY A 44 -6.29 6.10 -25.76
CA GLY A 44 -5.54 5.23 -24.86
C GLY A 44 -4.75 5.99 -23.78
N PRO A 45 -3.76 5.34 -23.14
CA PRO A 45 -3.02 5.91 -22.02
C PRO A 45 -2.19 7.14 -22.40
N ASP A 46 -1.79 7.28 -23.66
CA ASP A 46 -1.05 8.45 -24.15
C ASP A 46 -1.87 9.75 -24.01
N ALA A 47 -3.21 9.68 -23.94
CA ALA A 47 -4.05 10.82 -23.59
C ALA A 47 -3.67 11.43 -22.23
N PHE A 48 -3.38 10.56 -21.26
CA PHE A 48 -3.00 10.91 -19.88
C PHE A 48 -1.53 11.34 -19.78
N TYR A 49 -0.61 10.57 -20.37
CA TYR A 49 0.82 10.76 -20.18
C TYR A 49 1.47 11.76 -21.14
N LYS A 50 0.87 12.00 -22.31
CA LYS A 50 1.47 12.84 -23.37
C LYS A 50 0.51 13.85 -24.00
N GLY A 51 -0.79 13.60 -23.90
CA GLY A 51 -1.85 14.39 -24.52
C GLY A 51 -2.36 15.56 -23.69
N ALA A 52 -3.59 15.98 -23.97
CA ALA A 52 -4.21 17.17 -23.39
C ALA A 52 -4.40 17.09 -21.86
N ILE A 53 -4.47 15.87 -21.28
CA ILE A 53 -4.54 15.71 -19.82
C ILE A 53 -3.16 15.97 -19.20
N ALA A 54 -2.08 15.51 -19.85
CA ALA A 54 -0.71 15.79 -19.41
C ALA A 54 -0.42 17.30 -19.40
N ASP A 55 -0.89 18.01 -20.43
CA ASP A 55 -0.78 19.46 -20.53
C ASP A 55 -1.52 20.17 -19.39
N GLN A 56 -2.73 19.70 -19.04
CA GLN A 56 -3.51 20.24 -17.91
C GLN A 56 -2.80 20.04 -16.57
N ILE A 57 -2.27 18.84 -16.30
CA ILE A 57 -1.55 18.53 -15.07
C ILE A 57 -0.29 19.41 -14.95
N ALA A 58 0.54 19.46 -16.00
CA ALA A 58 1.78 20.23 -15.98
C ALA A 58 1.53 21.74 -15.83
N ALA A 59 0.49 22.28 -16.49
CA ALA A 59 0.11 23.67 -16.35
C ALA A 59 -0.40 24.00 -14.93
N GLU A 60 -1.28 23.17 -14.36
CA GLU A 60 -1.80 23.34 -13.00
C GLU A 60 -0.67 23.27 -11.97
N MET A 61 0.24 22.31 -12.10
CA MET A 61 1.42 22.19 -11.23
C MET A 61 2.29 23.43 -11.31
N LYS A 62 2.67 23.88 -12.51
CA LYS A 62 3.48 25.08 -12.69
C LYS A 62 2.83 26.32 -12.07
N ASN A 63 1.52 26.49 -12.24
CA ASN A 63 0.78 27.66 -11.76
C ASN A 63 0.66 27.71 -10.23
N ASN A 64 0.76 26.57 -9.55
CA ASN A 64 0.60 26.46 -8.09
C ASN A 64 1.90 26.02 -7.38
N GLY A 65 3.06 26.12 -8.03
CA GLY A 65 4.37 25.81 -7.42
C GLY A 65 4.70 24.31 -7.29
N GLY A 66 4.00 23.45 -8.03
CA GLY A 66 4.27 22.02 -8.12
C GLY A 66 5.46 21.68 -9.02
N LEU A 67 5.93 20.43 -8.93
CA LEU A 67 7.17 19.97 -9.58
C LEU A 67 6.93 19.09 -10.82
N ILE A 68 5.74 18.49 -10.95
CA ILE A 68 5.47 17.53 -12.03
C ILE A 68 5.41 18.26 -13.37
N THR A 69 6.28 17.85 -14.30
CA THR A 69 6.34 18.36 -15.67
C THR A 69 5.73 17.38 -16.67
N LYS A 70 5.51 17.86 -17.90
CA LYS A 70 5.11 16.97 -19.01
C LYS A 70 6.16 15.90 -19.30
N ALA A 71 7.44 16.21 -19.09
CA ALA A 71 8.52 15.24 -19.26
C ALA A 71 8.45 14.12 -18.21
N ASP A 72 8.12 14.46 -16.95
CA ASP A 72 7.93 13.44 -15.90
C ASP A 72 6.78 12.48 -16.24
N LEU A 73 5.64 13.02 -16.71
CA LEU A 73 4.50 12.22 -17.15
C LEU A 73 4.85 11.34 -18.35
N ALA A 74 5.54 11.87 -19.36
CA ALA A 74 5.92 11.11 -20.54
C ALA A 74 6.95 10.00 -20.26
N ASN A 75 7.77 10.19 -19.22
CA ASN A 75 8.81 9.23 -18.81
C ASN A 75 8.31 8.19 -17.80
N TYR A 76 7.16 8.42 -17.16
CA TYR A 76 6.58 7.48 -16.22
C TYR A 76 6.22 6.15 -16.89
N LYS A 77 6.53 5.04 -16.21
CA LYS A 77 6.13 3.69 -16.60
C LYS A 77 5.74 2.88 -15.38
N ALA A 78 4.63 2.16 -15.48
CA ALA A 78 4.34 1.08 -14.55
C ALA A 78 5.37 -0.05 -14.74
N VAL A 79 5.83 -0.65 -13.64
CA VAL A 79 6.84 -1.71 -13.66
C VAL A 79 6.20 -2.99 -13.15
N GLU A 80 6.14 -4.01 -13.99
CA GLU A 80 5.77 -5.36 -13.59
C GLU A 80 6.93 -5.99 -12.81
N ARG A 81 6.63 -6.58 -11.66
CA ARG A 81 7.63 -7.17 -10.76
C ARG A 81 7.16 -8.54 -10.28
N THR A 82 8.11 -9.44 -10.07
CA THR A 82 7.83 -10.74 -9.46
C THR A 82 7.23 -10.56 -8.07
N PRO A 83 6.07 -11.18 -7.76
CA PRO A 83 5.47 -11.10 -6.45
C PRO A 83 6.40 -11.62 -5.35
N VAL A 84 6.24 -11.06 -4.15
CA VAL A 84 6.78 -11.72 -2.94
C VAL A 84 5.92 -12.93 -2.69
N SER A 85 6.56 -14.07 -2.44
CA SER A 85 5.88 -15.31 -2.13
C SER A 85 6.47 -15.98 -0.90
N GLY A 86 5.62 -16.73 -0.20
CA GLY A 86 5.98 -17.61 0.90
C GLY A 86 5.01 -18.78 1.00
N GLU A 87 5.40 -19.79 1.78
CA GLU A 87 4.52 -20.91 2.10
C GLU A 87 4.13 -20.85 3.57
N TYR A 88 2.86 -21.05 3.88
CA TYR A 88 2.35 -21.11 5.25
C TYR A 88 1.44 -22.32 5.39
N ARG A 89 1.91 -23.35 6.11
CA ARG A 89 1.15 -24.58 6.41
C ARG A 89 0.55 -25.25 5.16
N GLY A 90 1.34 -25.35 4.09
CA GLY A 90 0.93 -25.93 2.81
C GLY A 90 0.24 -24.97 1.84
N TYR A 91 -0.07 -23.73 2.25
CA TYR A 91 -0.65 -22.70 1.37
C TYR A 91 0.44 -21.79 0.81
N GLN A 92 0.33 -21.42 -0.47
CA GLN A 92 1.18 -20.40 -1.06
C GLN A 92 0.53 -19.02 -0.86
N VAL A 93 1.32 -18.07 -0.36
CA VAL A 93 0.89 -16.70 -0.10
C VAL A 93 1.67 -15.78 -1.02
N PHE A 94 0.96 -15.05 -1.87
CA PHE A 94 1.53 -14.06 -2.79
C PHE A 94 1.12 -12.65 -2.36
N SER A 95 2.05 -11.71 -2.44
CA SER A 95 1.79 -10.31 -2.12
C SER A 95 2.72 -9.37 -2.89
N MET A 96 2.52 -8.05 -2.72
CA MET A 96 3.23 -7.03 -3.47
C MET A 96 4.71 -6.95 -3.07
N PRO A 97 5.64 -6.91 -4.05
CA PRO A 97 7.05 -6.64 -3.78
C PRO A 97 7.30 -5.15 -3.49
N PRO A 98 8.52 -4.77 -3.07
CA PRO A 98 8.96 -3.38 -3.08
C PRO A 98 8.60 -2.69 -4.43
N PRO A 99 8.09 -1.45 -4.42
CA PRO A 99 8.13 -0.47 -3.33
C PRO A 99 7.08 -0.67 -2.21
N SER A 100 6.21 -1.69 -2.31
CA SER A 100 5.36 -2.06 -1.17
C SER A 100 6.20 -2.56 0.00
N SER A 101 5.88 -2.09 1.20
CA SER A 101 6.42 -2.64 2.44
C SER A 101 5.65 -3.85 2.95
N GLY A 102 4.42 -4.06 2.49
CA GLY A 102 3.50 -5.03 3.09
C GLY A 102 3.87 -6.48 2.79
N GLY A 103 4.12 -6.82 1.53
CA GLY A 103 4.21 -8.22 1.12
C GLY A 103 5.34 -9.02 1.77
N ILE A 104 6.52 -8.41 1.92
CA ILE A 104 7.66 -9.01 2.62
C ILE A 104 7.30 -9.32 4.07
N HIS A 105 6.73 -8.35 4.78
CA HIS A 105 6.47 -8.50 6.21
C HIS A 105 5.26 -9.38 6.50
N ILE A 106 4.25 -9.44 5.62
CA ILE A 106 3.20 -10.46 5.70
C ILE A 106 3.81 -11.86 5.67
N VAL A 107 4.70 -12.13 4.71
CA VAL A 107 5.37 -13.44 4.61
C VAL A 107 6.29 -13.69 5.80
N GLN A 108 7.04 -12.69 6.26
CA GLN A 108 7.91 -12.80 7.44
C GLN A 108 7.12 -13.13 8.72
N ILE A 109 6.01 -12.44 8.96
CA ILE A 109 5.13 -12.67 10.12
C ILE A 109 4.57 -14.09 10.02
N LEU A 110 4.03 -14.49 8.86
CA LEU A 110 3.50 -15.84 8.65
C LEU A 110 4.55 -16.93 8.89
N ASN A 111 5.77 -16.77 8.36
CA ASN A 111 6.86 -17.70 8.63
C ASN A 111 7.23 -17.77 10.12
N THR A 112 7.08 -16.67 10.87
CA THR A 112 7.33 -16.66 12.31
C THR A 112 6.22 -17.41 13.04
N LEU A 113 4.96 -17.12 12.71
CA LEU A 113 3.75 -17.76 13.25
C LEU A 113 3.66 -19.25 12.93
N GLU A 114 4.30 -19.72 11.86
CA GLU A 114 4.31 -21.15 11.50
C GLU A 114 4.93 -22.04 12.58
N ASN A 115 5.83 -21.48 13.41
CA ASN A 115 6.49 -22.19 14.51
C ASN A 115 5.60 -22.39 15.75
N PHE A 116 4.38 -21.84 15.75
CA PHE A 116 3.44 -21.92 16.86
C PHE A 116 2.16 -22.68 16.44
N ASP A 117 1.49 -23.35 17.38
CA ASP A 117 0.20 -23.96 17.12
C ASP A 117 -0.93 -22.92 17.30
N MET A 118 -1.05 -22.03 16.30
CA MET A 118 -2.04 -20.94 16.33
C MET A 118 -3.49 -21.45 16.39
N HIS A 119 -3.75 -22.63 15.83
CA HIS A 119 -5.07 -23.25 15.89
C HIS A 119 -5.41 -23.67 17.33
N LYS A 120 -4.47 -24.28 18.05
CA LYS A 120 -4.64 -24.63 19.46
C LYS A 120 -4.88 -23.42 20.35
N TYR A 121 -4.22 -22.28 20.10
CA TYR A 121 -4.46 -21.06 20.87
C TYR A 121 -5.85 -20.47 20.63
N GLY A 122 -6.36 -20.54 19.40
CA GLY A 122 -7.69 -20.07 19.05
C GLY A 122 -7.81 -18.56 18.86
N PHE A 123 -8.80 -18.14 18.08
CA PHE A 123 -9.03 -16.72 17.76
C PHE A 123 -9.35 -15.89 19.02
N GLY A 124 -8.69 -14.74 19.15
CA GLY A 124 -8.93 -13.78 20.23
C GLY A 124 -8.42 -14.19 21.61
N SER A 125 -7.68 -15.30 21.72
CA SER A 125 -7.03 -15.67 22.98
C SER A 125 -5.80 -14.81 23.25
N ALA A 126 -5.45 -14.65 24.52
CA ALA A 126 -4.26 -13.91 24.93
C ALA A 126 -2.99 -14.51 24.32
N ASP A 127 -2.87 -15.83 24.28
CA ASP A 127 -1.74 -16.55 23.69
C ASP A 127 -1.58 -16.24 22.19
N ALA A 128 -2.67 -16.31 21.42
CA ALA A 128 -2.64 -16.00 19.99
C ALA A 128 -2.28 -14.53 19.73
N MET A 129 -2.92 -13.61 20.46
CA MET A 129 -2.66 -12.17 20.33
C MET A 129 -1.24 -11.80 20.75
N GLN A 130 -0.70 -12.41 21.80
CA GLN A 130 0.66 -12.18 22.29
C GLN A 130 1.70 -12.61 21.25
N VAL A 131 1.57 -13.81 20.71
CA VAL A 131 2.52 -14.32 19.69
C VAL A 131 2.46 -13.48 18.42
N MET A 132 1.25 -13.10 17.96
CA MET A 132 1.08 -12.22 16.80
C MET A 132 1.69 -10.85 17.04
N ALA A 133 1.42 -10.21 18.18
CA ALA A 133 1.95 -8.90 18.51
C ALA A 133 3.48 -8.89 18.58
N GLU A 134 4.11 -9.92 19.17
CA GLU A 134 5.57 -10.00 19.22
C GLU A 134 6.18 -10.27 17.84
N ALA A 135 5.57 -11.14 17.02
CA ALA A 135 6.02 -11.36 15.64
C ALA A 135 5.92 -10.08 14.79
N GLU A 136 4.81 -9.34 14.91
CA GLU A 136 4.60 -8.05 14.25
C GLU A 136 5.63 -7.02 14.71
N LYS A 137 5.92 -6.90 16.02
CA LYS A 137 6.96 -5.98 16.52
C LYS A 137 8.30 -6.22 15.83
N HIS A 138 8.73 -7.47 15.70
CA HIS A 138 9.98 -7.81 15.03
C HIS A 138 9.94 -7.45 13.53
N ALA A 139 8.86 -7.78 12.82
CA ALA A 139 8.74 -7.45 11.40
C ALA A 139 8.67 -5.94 11.13
N TYR A 140 7.94 -5.18 11.95
CA TYR A 140 7.88 -3.71 11.85
C TYR A 140 9.19 -3.03 12.24
N ALA A 141 10.00 -3.68 13.08
CA ALA A 141 11.35 -3.22 13.30
C ALA A 141 12.13 -3.33 11.98
N ASP A 142 12.24 -4.52 11.38
CA ASP A 142 12.97 -4.71 10.12
C ASP A 142 12.48 -3.78 8.99
N ARG A 143 11.17 -3.55 8.91
CA ARG A 143 10.52 -2.60 7.99
C ARG A 143 11.16 -1.22 8.02
N SER A 144 11.50 -0.74 9.20
CA SER A 144 12.03 0.62 9.42
C SER A 144 13.46 0.83 8.90
N GLU A 145 14.20 -0.25 8.65
CA GLU A 145 15.60 -0.17 8.20
C GLU A 145 15.79 -0.61 6.75
N TYR A 146 15.09 -1.66 6.33
CA TYR A 146 15.49 -2.41 5.13
C TYR A 146 14.65 -2.14 3.89
N LEU A 147 13.54 -1.39 4.02
CA LEU A 147 12.63 -1.15 2.92
C LEU A 147 12.80 0.21 2.26
N GLY A 148 12.61 0.21 0.95
CA GLY A 148 12.63 1.39 0.09
C GLY A 148 12.35 0.97 -1.35
N ASP A 149 12.43 1.95 -2.27
CA ASP A 149 12.27 1.68 -3.69
C ASP A 149 13.42 0.77 -4.20
N PRO A 150 13.13 -0.43 -4.73
CA PRO A 150 14.15 -1.38 -5.15
C PRO A 150 15.00 -0.88 -6.33
N ASP A 151 14.55 0.15 -7.04
CA ASP A 151 15.32 0.76 -8.13
C ASP A 151 16.40 1.72 -7.58
N PHE A 152 16.36 2.05 -6.28
CA PHE A 152 17.28 2.97 -5.60
C PHE A 152 18.06 2.32 -4.45
N VAL A 153 17.48 1.33 -3.76
CA VAL A 153 18.11 0.66 -2.60
C VAL A 153 18.01 -0.86 -2.70
N LYS A 154 19.02 -1.56 -2.18
CA LYS A 154 19.02 -3.02 -2.13
C LYS A 154 18.22 -3.52 -0.93
N VAL A 155 17.01 -4.01 -1.18
CA VAL A 155 16.19 -4.67 -0.16
C VAL A 155 16.61 -6.14 0.00
N PRO A 156 17.00 -6.61 1.20
CA PRO A 156 17.39 -8.00 1.47
C PRO A 156 16.18 -8.94 1.60
N TRP A 157 15.27 -8.91 0.63
CA TRP A 157 13.95 -9.55 0.74
C TRP A 157 14.04 -11.07 0.96
N GLN A 158 14.99 -11.78 0.34
CA GLN A 158 15.17 -13.22 0.58
C GLN A 158 15.56 -13.55 2.02
N ALA A 159 16.30 -12.66 2.68
CA ALA A 159 16.68 -12.86 4.08
C ALA A 159 15.48 -12.62 5.00
N LEU A 160 14.71 -11.56 4.75
CA LEU A 160 13.52 -11.21 5.53
C LEU A 160 12.40 -12.26 5.40
N THR A 161 12.26 -12.89 4.23
CA THR A 161 11.26 -13.96 4.01
C THR A 161 11.81 -15.37 4.26
N SER A 162 13.02 -15.51 4.80
CA SER A 162 13.61 -16.82 5.11
C SER A 162 12.95 -17.48 6.33
N LYS A 163 12.55 -18.75 6.19
CA LYS A 163 12.04 -19.54 7.33
C LYS A 163 13.07 -19.71 8.45
N ALA A 164 14.36 -19.80 8.12
CA ALA A 164 15.41 -19.91 9.13
C ALA A 164 15.54 -18.63 9.97
N TYR A 165 15.39 -17.47 9.33
CA TYR A 165 15.37 -16.19 10.04
C TYR A 165 14.10 -16.03 10.88
N ALA A 166 12.94 -16.37 10.33
CA ALA A 166 11.68 -16.34 11.07
C ALA A 166 11.68 -17.27 12.29
N LYS A 167 12.33 -18.44 12.19
CA LYS A 167 12.53 -19.35 13.33
C LYS A 167 13.37 -18.71 14.44
N SER A 168 14.44 -17.98 14.10
CA SER A 168 15.25 -17.29 15.11
C SER A 168 14.50 -16.14 15.79
N ILE A 169 13.50 -15.54 15.13
CA ILE A 169 12.56 -14.61 15.75
C ILE A 169 11.61 -15.37 16.68
N ALA A 170 11.01 -16.47 16.22
CA ALA A 170 10.08 -17.27 17.01
C ALA A 170 10.71 -17.77 18.33
N GLU A 171 11.97 -18.20 18.30
CA GLU A 171 12.75 -18.62 19.49
C GLU A 171 12.95 -17.49 20.52
N GLN A 172 12.79 -16.23 20.12
CA GLN A 172 12.91 -15.05 20.99
C GLN A 172 11.58 -14.56 21.57
N ILE A 173 10.44 -15.14 21.16
CA ILE A 173 9.10 -14.75 21.61
C ILE A 173 8.79 -15.49 22.91
N ASP A 174 8.54 -14.72 23.97
CA ASP A 174 8.02 -15.24 25.24
C ASP A 174 6.50 -15.03 25.28
N ILE A 175 5.76 -16.15 25.32
CA ILE A 175 4.29 -16.15 25.36
C ILE A 175 3.73 -15.54 26.65
N ASN A 176 4.52 -15.42 27.71
CA ASN A 176 4.09 -14.83 28.98
C ASN A 176 4.65 -13.42 29.21
N LYS A 177 5.49 -12.91 28.30
CA LYS A 177 6.16 -11.63 28.50
C LYS A 177 6.47 -10.92 27.18
N ALA A 178 5.74 -9.84 26.93
CA ALA A 178 6.03 -8.95 25.82
C ALA A 178 7.41 -8.30 25.96
N LYS A 179 8.22 -8.34 24.89
CA LYS A 179 9.48 -7.63 24.82
C LYS A 179 9.20 -6.14 24.58
N PRO A 180 9.80 -5.23 25.36
CA PRO A 180 9.70 -3.80 25.09
C PRO A 180 10.25 -3.48 23.70
N SER A 181 9.52 -2.71 22.90
CA SER A 181 9.98 -2.35 21.55
C SER A 181 11.31 -1.58 21.56
N SER A 182 11.66 -0.91 22.66
CA SER A 182 12.98 -0.28 22.84
C SER A 182 14.16 -1.26 22.83
N GLN A 183 13.89 -2.55 23.05
CA GLN A 183 14.86 -3.65 23.00
C GLN A 183 14.82 -4.41 21.65
N ILE A 184 13.89 -4.05 20.76
CA ILE A 184 13.78 -4.58 19.41
C ILE A 184 14.28 -3.48 18.46
N ARG A 185 15.50 -3.63 17.94
CA ARG A 185 16.02 -2.74 16.91
C ARG A 185 15.33 -3.05 15.58
N PRO A 186 15.18 -2.05 14.68
CA PRO A 186 15.68 -0.67 14.66
C PRO A 186 14.69 0.35 15.25
N GLY A 187 15.18 1.20 16.16
CA GLY A 187 14.39 2.24 16.83
C GLY A 187 14.26 3.54 16.03
N LYS A 188 13.78 3.49 14.78
CA LYS A 188 13.48 4.69 13.96
C LYS A 188 11.98 4.99 13.99
N LEU A 189 11.63 6.28 14.07
CA LEU A 189 10.25 6.72 13.85
C LEU A 189 9.90 6.46 12.39
N ALA A 190 8.92 5.60 12.14
CA ALA A 190 8.41 5.38 10.80
C ALA A 190 7.88 6.71 10.22
N PRO A 191 8.10 6.99 8.92
CA PRO A 191 7.48 8.15 8.29
C PRO A 191 5.96 8.05 8.41
N TYR A 192 5.30 9.21 8.48
CA TYR A 192 3.84 9.24 8.44
C TYR A 192 3.34 8.69 7.11
N GLU A 193 2.41 7.73 7.19
CA GLU A 193 1.70 7.16 6.05
C GLU A 193 0.20 7.43 6.23
N SER A 194 -0.48 7.80 5.15
CA SER A 194 -1.93 8.04 5.18
C SER A 194 -2.69 6.73 5.39
N ASN A 195 -3.73 6.76 6.21
CA ASN A 195 -4.62 5.61 6.42
C ASN A 195 -5.68 5.45 5.31
N GLN A 196 -5.74 6.37 4.34
CA GLN A 196 -6.77 6.38 3.31
C GLN A 196 -6.29 5.61 2.07
N THR A 197 -7.01 4.56 1.72
CA THR A 197 -6.81 3.76 0.50
C THR A 197 -8.13 3.08 0.12
N THR A 198 -8.18 2.42 -1.03
CA THR A 198 -9.25 1.50 -1.37
C THR A 198 -8.68 0.19 -1.88
N HIS A 199 -9.34 -0.91 -1.52
CA HIS A 199 -9.01 -2.24 -1.99
C HIS A 199 -10.25 -2.90 -2.60
N PHE A 200 -10.09 -3.58 -3.72
CA PHE A 200 -11.12 -4.43 -4.30
C PHE A 200 -10.52 -5.74 -4.83
N SER A 201 -11.36 -6.78 -4.85
CA SER A 201 -11.01 -8.12 -5.33
C SER A 201 -12.03 -8.59 -6.36
N VAL A 202 -11.57 -9.20 -7.44
CA VAL A 202 -12.39 -9.75 -8.53
C VAL A 202 -11.92 -11.17 -8.84
N VAL A 203 -12.85 -12.11 -8.95
CA VAL A 203 -12.62 -13.46 -9.46
C VAL A 203 -13.61 -13.72 -10.58
N ASP A 204 -13.14 -14.16 -11.74
CA ASP A 204 -14.00 -14.49 -12.87
C ASP A 204 -14.31 -16.00 -12.97
N LYS A 205 -15.17 -16.36 -13.93
CA LYS A 205 -15.60 -17.74 -14.17
C LYS A 205 -14.48 -18.67 -14.64
N ASP A 206 -13.39 -18.12 -15.16
CA ASP A 206 -12.27 -18.88 -15.72
C ASP A 206 -11.17 -19.11 -14.68
N GLY A 207 -11.36 -18.58 -13.47
CA GLY A 207 -10.44 -18.72 -12.34
C GLY A 207 -9.38 -17.63 -12.30
N ASN A 208 -9.46 -16.58 -13.12
CA ASN A 208 -8.58 -15.43 -12.99
C ASN A 208 -8.96 -14.66 -11.72
N ALA A 209 -7.96 -14.27 -10.93
CA ALA A 209 -8.14 -13.50 -9.71
C ALA A 209 -7.30 -12.21 -9.78
N VAL A 210 -7.92 -11.09 -9.45
CA VAL A 210 -7.28 -9.76 -9.44
C VAL A 210 -7.55 -9.10 -8.09
N ALA A 211 -6.48 -8.69 -7.40
CA ALA A 211 -6.53 -7.93 -6.16
C ALA A 211 -5.83 -6.58 -6.38
N VAL A 212 -6.55 -5.47 -6.19
CA VAL A 212 -6.02 -4.12 -6.43
C VAL A 212 -6.18 -3.28 -5.18
N THR A 213 -5.07 -2.68 -4.76
CA THR A 213 -5.03 -1.60 -3.76
C THR A 213 -4.43 -0.37 -4.42
N TYR A 214 -5.10 0.77 -4.33
CA TYR A 214 -4.54 2.05 -4.77
C TYR A 214 -4.96 3.18 -3.83
N THR A 215 -4.21 4.28 -3.85
CA THR A 215 -4.49 5.49 -3.09
C THR A 215 -4.27 6.72 -3.95
#